data_AF-A0A963IBB1-F1
#
_entry.id   AF-A0A963IBB1-F1
#
_cell.length_a   1.000
_cell.length_b   1.000
_cell.length_c   1.000
_cell.angle_alpha   90.00
_cell.angle_beta   90.00
_cell.angle_gamma   90.00
#
_symmetry.space_group_name_H-M   'P 1'
#
loop_
_entity.id
_entity.type
_entity.pdbx_description
1 polymer ?
#
loop_
_entity_poly.entity_id
_entity_poly.type
_entity_poly.pdbx_seq_one_letter_code
_entity_poly.pdbx_strand_id
1 'polypeptide(L)'
;MIVFRFRALLLSLGLCAAGAALAQSEDSHALRLQASQLRDSATEAFERTTAACYDRFFVNACLDDARLTRTAQIKEARLLEGRANRIDRGARIRAMEARLRKAEARRPDDPVTLGEPAAAQ
;
A
#
# COMPACT_ATOMS: atom_id res chain seq x y z
N MET A 1 -38.48 -2.29 -42.56
CA MET A 1 -38.23 -1.97 -41.13
C MET A 1 -37.84 -3.23 -40.32
N ILE A 2 -36.90 -4.06 -40.82
CA ILE A 2 -36.53 -5.35 -40.17
C ILE A 2 -35.02 -5.42 -39.84
N VAL A 3 -34.19 -4.59 -40.48
CA VAL A 3 -32.72 -4.62 -40.34
C VAL A 3 -32.23 -3.92 -39.07
N PHE A 4 -32.99 -2.99 -38.49
CA PHE A 4 -32.57 -2.23 -37.30
C PHE A 4 -32.64 -3.03 -35.98
N ARG A 5 -33.41 -4.13 -35.92
CA ARG A 5 -33.55 -4.93 -34.70
C ARG A 5 -32.40 -5.93 -34.46
N PHE A 6 -31.67 -6.30 -35.51
CA PHE A 6 -30.51 -7.19 -35.39
C PHE A 6 -29.25 -6.49 -34.86
N ARG A 7 -29.13 -5.18 -35.08
CA ARG A 7 -28.01 -4.37 -34.57
C ARG A 7 -28.04 -4.16 -33.06
N ALA A 8 -29.22 -4.21 -32.45
CA ALA A 8 -29.38 -4.07 -31.00
C ALA A 8 -29.02 -5.35 -30.22
N LEU A 9 -29.09 -6.52 -30.87
CA LEU A 9 -28.85 -7.81 -30.21
C LEU A 9 -27.38 -8.25 -30.24
N LEU A 10 -26.58 -7.65 -31.14
CA LEU A 10 -25.13 -7.90 -31.21
C LEU A 10 -24.31 -6.98 -30.28
N LEU A 11 -24.91 -5.91 -29.74
CA LEU A 11 -24.22 -5.01 -28.81
C LEU A 11 -24.27 -5.50 -27.34
N SER A 12 -25.15 -6.45 -27.01
CA SER A 12 -25.35 -6.94 -25.63
C SER A 12 -24.51 -8.16 -25.26
N LEU A 13 -23.85 -8.84 -26.21
CA LEU A 13 -22.98 -9.99 -25.92
C LEU A 13 -21.50 -9.63 -25.66
N GLY A 14 -21.11 -8.36 -25.82
CA GLY A 14 -19.71 -7.92 -25.71
C GLY A 14 -19.25 -7.47 -24.31
N LEU A 15 -20.11 -7.55 -23.28
CA LEU A 15 -19.84 -6.90 -21.98
C LEU A 15 -19.48 -7.86 -20.82
N CYS A 16 -19.31 -9.16 -21.07
CA CYS A 16 -19.08 -10.16 -20.01
C CYS A 16 -17.62 -10.65 -19.87
N ALA A 17 -16.63 -10.07 -20.55
CA ALA A 17 -15.26 -10.65 -20.60
C ALA A 17 -14.14 -9.79 -19.98
N ALA A 18 -14.44 -8.77 -19.17
CA ALA A 18 -13.41 -7.91 -18.55
C ALA A 18 -13.30 -8.04 -17.02
N GLY A 19 -13.75 -9.17 -16.46
CA GLY A 19 -13.76 -9.43 -15.01
C GLY A 19 -12.58 -10.26 -14.49
N ALA A 20 -11.49 -10.42 -15.25
CA ALA A 20 -10.25 -10.93 -14.67
C ALA A 20 -9.58 -9.76 -13.96
N ALA A 21 -9.90 -9.60 -12.66
CA ALA A 21 -9.13 -8.75 -11.77
C ALA A 21 -7.68 -9.23 -11.80
N LEU A 22 -6.85 -8.60 -12.63
CA LEU A 22 -5.42 -8.73 -12.56
C LEU A 22 -5.06 -8.38 -11.13
N ALA A 23 -4.56 -9.36 -10.38
CA ALA A 23 -3.86 -9.11 -9.13
C ALA A 23 -2.60 -8.32 -9.50
N GLN A 24 -2.77 -7.01 -9.68
CA GLN A 24 -1.67 -6.09 -9.89
C GLN A 24 -0.86 -6.16 -8.60
N SER A 25 0.29 -6.84 -8.64
CA SER A 25 1.20 -6.87 -7.51
C SER A 25 1.59 -5.44 -7.19
N GLU A 26 1.13 -4.93 -6.05
CA GLU A 26 1.50 -3.60 -5.59
C GLU A 26 3.02 -3.56 -5.35
N ASP A 27 3.71 -2.65 -6.02
CA ASP A 27 5.15 -2.40 -5.82
C ASP A 27 5.35 -1.40 -4.67
N SER A 28 6.08 -1.82 -3.62
CA SER A 28 6.34 -0.98 -2.45
C SER A 28 7.19 0.24 -2.80
N HIS A 29 8.06 0.16 -3.80
CA HIS A 29 8.85 1.31 -4.24
C HIS A 29 7.94 2.35 -4.93
N ALA A 30 7.09 1.91 -5.85
CA ALA A 30 6.13 2.79 -6.51
C ALA A 30 5.19 3.47 -5.51
N LEU A 31 4.70 2.74 -4.50
CA LEU A 31 3.84 3.31 -3.45
C LEU A 31 4.57 4.38 -2.61
N ARG A 32 5.86 4.19 -2.31
CA ARG A 32 6.66 5.21 -1.61
C ARG A 32 6.89 6.45 -2.46
N LEU A 33 7.18 6.26 -3.74
CA LEU A 33 7.36 7.38 -4.66
C LEU A 33 6.08 8.22 -4.74
N GLN A 34 4.92 7.55 -4.91
CA GLN A 34 3.62 8.22 -4.91
C GLN A 34 3.35 8.94 -3.59
N ALA A 35 3.66 8.32 -2.45
CA ALA A 35 3.49 8.96 -1.15
C ALA A 35 4.36 10.22 -1.00
N SER A 36 5.63 10.17 -1.44
CA SER A 36 6.53 11.33 -1.43
C SER A 36 5.97 12.46 -2.29
N GLN A 37 5.62 12.17 -3.55
CA GLN A 37 5.06 13.15 -4.47
C GLN A 37 3.77 13.78 -3.93
N LEU A 38 2.93 13.00 -3.25
CA LEU A 38 1.71 13.54 -2.63
C LEU A 38 2.05 14.46 -1.45
N ARG A 39 3.06 14.16 -0.64
CA ARG A 39 3.50 15.03 0.46
C ARG A 39 4.11 16.33 -0.04
N ASP A 40 4.92 16.24 -1.09
CA ASP A 40 5.61 17.38 -1.68
C ASP A 40 4.57 18.31 -2.32
N SER A 41 3.68 17.76 -3.16
CA SER A 41 2.60 18.54 -3.77
C SER A 41 1.61 19.13 -2.75
N ALA A 42 1.28 18.41 -1.67
CA ALA A 42 0.44 18.93 -0.59
C ALA A 42 1.13 20.08 0.17
N THR A 43 2.45 20.02 0.33
CA THR A 43 3.23 21.06 1.00
C THR A 43 3.32 22.30 0.12
N GLU A 44 3.68 22.16 -1.15
CA GLU A 44 3.70 23.28 -2.10
C GLU A 44 2.32 23.94 -2.25
N ALA A 45 1.26 23.14 -2.36
CA ALA A 45 -0.10 23.66 -2.47
C ALA A 45 -0.50 24.45 -1.21
N PHE A 46 -0.12 23.95 -0.04
CA PHE A 46 -0.37 24.64 1.22
C PHE A 46 0.40 25.96 1.32
N GLU A 47 1.67 25.99 0.91
CA GLU A 47 2.48 27.22 0.92
C GLU A 47 1.90 28.28 -0.02
N ARG A 48 1.56 27.90 -1.26
CA ARG A 48 0.89 28.79 -2.22
C ARG A 48 -0.44 29.31 -1.68
N THR A 49 -1.25 28.43 -1.09
CA THR A 49 -2.57 28.80 -0.53
C THR A 49 -2.42 29.70 0.68
N THR A 50 -1.44 29.43 1.55
CA THR A 50 -1.16 30.23 2.75
C THR A 50 -0.80 31.67 2.36
N ALA A 51 0.06 31.85 1.35
CA ALA A 51 0.38 33.18 0.83
C ALA A 51 -0.89 33.91 0.35
N ALA A 52 -1.74 33.24 -0.46
CA ALA A 52 -2.99 33.80 -0.96
C ALA A 52 -4.04 34.06 0.14
N CYS A 53 -3.99 33.36 1.28
CA CYS A 53 -4.93 33.57 2.38
C CYS A 53 -4.75 34.94 3.05
N TYR A 54 -3.53 35.49 3.06
CA TYR A 54 -3.26 36.78 3.68
C TYR A 54 -3.87 37.97 2.91
N ASP A 55 -4.22 37.77 1.64
CA ASP A 55 -4.92 38.78 0.84
C ASP A 55 -6.44 38.79 1.06
N ARG A 56 -6.97 37.87 1.88
CA ARG A 56 -8.41 37.72 2.12
C ARG A 56 -8.84 38.37 3.43
N PHE A 57 -10.11 38.78 3.49
CA PHE A 57 -10.67 39.35 4.72
C PHE A 57 -10.76 38.34 5.87
N PHE A 58 -11.16 37.10 5.57
CA PHE A 58 -11.27 36.01 6.55
C PHE A 58 -10.03 35.11 6.54
N VAL A 59 -8.85 35.69 6.83
CA VAL A 59 -7.55 34.99 6.80
C VAL A 59 -7.57 33.70 7.63
N ASN A 60 -8.08 33.75 8.86
CA ASN A 60 -8.07 32.59 9.76
C ASN A 60 -8.88 31.41 9.21
N ALA A 61 -10.09 31.67 8.72
CA ALA A 61 -10.91 30.62 8.11
C ALA A 61 -10.21 30.00 6.88
N CYS A 62 -9.59 30.84 6.04
CA CYS A 62 -8.81 30.38 4.89
C CYS A 62 -7.62 29.48 5.30
N LEU A 63 -6.87 29.87 6.33
CA LEU A 63 -5.74 29.10 6.82
C LEU A 63 -6.18 27.76 7.42
N ASP A 64 -7.31 27.73 8.12
CA ASP A 64 -7.85 26.51 8.70
C ASP A 64 -8.30 25.53 7.61
N ASP A 65 -9.00 26.00 6.57
CA ASP A 65 -9.33 25.19 5.41
C ASP A 65 -8.08 24.63 4.73
N ALA A 66 -7.06 25.47 4.50
CA ALA A 66 -5.80 25.05 3.91
C ALA A 66 -5.09 23.97 4.74
N ARG A 67 -5.10 24.10 6.07
CA ARG A 67 -4.54 23.10 7.00
C ARG A 67 -5.33 21.78 6.95
N LEU A 68 -6.65 21.85 6.88
CA LEU A 68 -7.51 20.67 6.77
C LEU A 68 -7.24 19.92 5.47
N THR A 69 -7.17 20.63 4.34
CA THR A 69 -6.83 20.04 3.03
C THR A 69 -5.46 19.37 3.06
N ARG A 70 -4.43 20.08 3.54
CA ARG A 70 -3.08 19.50 3.67
C ARG A 70 -3.09 18.26 4.56
N THR A 71 -3.77 18.32 5.70
CA THR A 71 -3.84 17.20 6.64
C THR A 71 -4.49 15.97 6.01
N ALA A 72 -5.54 16.16 5.20
CA ALA A 72 -6.18 15.07 4.47
C ALA A 72 -5.21 14.40 3.47
N GLN A 73 -4.51 15.20 2.66
CA GLN A 73 -3.53 14.69 1.70
C GLN A 73 -2.35 13.96 2.37
N ILE A 74 -1.86 14.50 3.50
CA ILE A 74 -0.80 13.83 4.27
C ILE A 74 -1.29 12.51 4.87
N LYS A 75 -2.55 12.41 5.29
CA LYS A 75 -3.14 11.14 5.75
C LYS A 75 -3.18 10.12 4.61
N GLU A 76 -3.56 10.52 3.41
CA GLU A 76 -3.54 9.65 2.23
C GLU A 76 -2.13 9.16 1.90
N ALA A 77 -1.13 10.04 1.95
CA ALA A 77 0.27 9.66 1.77
C ALA A 77 0.72 8.62 2.82
N ARG A 78 0.32 8.79 4.08
CA ARG A 78 0.62 7.80 5.15
C ARG A 78 -0.05 6.45 4.90
N LEU A 79 -1.22 6.42 4.28
CA LEU A 79 -1.87 5.16 3.90
C LEU A 79 -1.07 4.43 2.81
N LEU A 80 -0.51 5.16 1.84
CA LEU A 80 0.40 4.62 0.83
C LEU A 80 1.69 4.06 1.46
N GLU A 81 2.33 4.84 2.34
CA GLU A 81 3.50 4.40 3.11
C GLU A 81 3.19 3.14 3.93
N GLY A 82 2.02 3.11 4.59
CA GLY A 82 1.54 1.96 5.35
C GLY A 82 1.37 0.71 4.49
N ARG A 83 0.88 0.84 3.25
CA ARG A 83 0.80 -0.28 2.30
C ARG A 83 2.18 -0.78 1.90
N ALA A 84 3.08 0.13 1.50
CA ALA A 84 4.46 -0.21 1.14
C ALA A 84 5.18 -0.97 2.27
N ASN A 85 5.01 -0.51 3.51
CA ASN A 85 5.63 -1.13 4.69
C ASN A 85 5.10 -2.54 4.96
N ARG A 86 3.81 -2.81 4.70
CA ARG A 86 3.24 -4.16 4.82
C ARG A 86 3.84 -5.12 3.79
N ILE A 87 3.99 -4.66 2.54
CA ILE A 87 4.58 -5.45 1.46
C ILE A 87 6.01 -5.86 1.82
N ASP A 88 6.84 -4.89 2.23
CA ASP A 88 8.23 -5.14 2.59
C ASP A 88 8.36 -6.05 3.81
N ARG A 89 7.51 -5.84 4.83
CA ARG A 89 7.48 -6.71 6.00
C ARG A 89 7.17 -8.15 5.59
N GLY A 90 6.16 -8.35 4.74
CA GLY A 90 5.82 -9.65 4.20
C GLY A 90 6.97 -10.31 3.44
N ALA A 91 7.69 -9.53 2.61
CA ALA A 91 8.86 -10.02 1.88
C ALA A 91 9.99 -10.45 2.83
N ARG A 92 10.27 -9.66 3.88
CA ARG A 92 11.28 -9.98 4.90
C ARG A 92 10.93 -11.25 5.69
N ILE A 93 9.66 -11.41 6.08
CA ILE A 93 9.19 -12.61 6.79
C ILE A 93 9.40 -13.85 5.92
N ARG A 94 8.95 -13.83 4.65
CA ARG A 94 9.15 -14.94 3.72
C ARG A 94 10.62 -15.30 3.52
N ALA A 95 11.48 -14.28 3.38
CA ALA A 95 12.92 -14.50 3.24
C ALA A 95 13.54 -15.12 4.50
N MET A 96 13.08 -14.72 5.68
CA MET A 96 13.52 -15.27 6.97
C MET A 96 13.07 -16.73 7.12
N GLU A 97 11.79 -17.03 6.87
CA GLU A 97 11.26 -18.40 6.92
C GLU A 97 12.00 -19.33 5.94
N ALA A 98 12.30 -18.85 4.72
CA ALA A 98 13.08 -19.61 3.76
C ALA A 98 14.50 -19.91 4.25
N ARG A 99 15.13 -19.00 5.00
CA ARG A 99 16.44 -19.24 5.62
C ARG A 99 16.35 -20.26 6.75
N LEU A 100 15.34 -20.17 7.60
CA LEU A 100 15.12 -21.14 8.68
C LEU A 100 14.91 -22.56 8.14
N ARG A 101 14.04 -22.73 7.14
CA ARG A 101 13.81 -24.03 6.50
C ARG A 101 15.09 -24.62 5.90
N LYS A 102 15.93 -23.78 5.27
CA LYS A 102 17.23 -24.22 4.75
C LYS A 102 18.22 -24.61 5.85
N ALA A 103 18.17 -23.93 7.00
CA ALA A 103 19.01 -24.26 8.15
C ALA A 103 18.57 -25.56 8.82
N GLU A 104 17.27 -25.76 9.01
CA GLU A 104 16.69 -27.00 9.54
C GLU A 104 17.01 -28.20 8.66
N ALA A 105 16.84 -28.07 7.34
CA ALA A 105 17.20 -29.13 6.38
C ALA A 105 18.71 -29.45 6.34
N ARG A 106 19.57 -28.57 6.85
CA ARG A 106 21.02 -28.79 6.96
C ARG A 106 21.46 -29.27 8.33
N ARG A 107 20.56 -29.30 9.32
CA ARG A 107 20.90 -29.73 10.67
C ARG A 107 21.12 -31.25 10.64
N PRO A 108 22.31 -31.76 11.00
CA PRO A 108 22.48 -33.20 11.16
C PRO A 108 21.57 -33.70 12.29
N ASP A 109 21.12 -34.94 12.18
CA ASP A 109 20.30 -35.63 13.19
C ASP A 109 21.17 -35.93 14.42
N ASP A 110 21.47 -34.91 15.23
CA ASP A 110 22.10 -35.13 16.53
C ASP A 110 21.00 -35.61 17.51
N PRO A 111 21.07 -36.85 18.02
CA PRO A 111 20.15 -37.28 19.06
C PRO A 111 20.45 -36.43 20.30
N VAL A 112 19.48 -35.60 20.70
CA VAL A 112 19.50 -34.88 21.97
C VAL A 112 19.47 -35.93 23.09
N THR A 113 20.64 -36.32 23.59
CA THR A 113 20.74 -37.05 24.84
C THR A 113 20.41 -36.07 25.97
N LEU A 114 19.16 -36.08 26.41
CA LEU A 114 18.77 -35.47 27.68
C LEU A 114 19.51 -36.24 28.78
N GLY A 115 20.57 -35.63 29.29
CA GLY A 115 21.35 -36.17 30.39
C GLY A 115 20.45 -36.47 31.58
N GLU A 116 20.38 -37.74 31.93
CA GLU A 116 19.75 -38.27 33.13
C GLU A 116 20.36 -37.58 34.36
N PRO A 117 19.57 -37.00 35.29
CA PRO A 117 20.13 -36.42 36.50
C PRO A 117 20.70 -37.55 37.36
N ALA A 118 22.02 -37.57 37.54
CA ALA A 118 22.70 -38.47 38.44
C ALA A 118 22.12 -38.32 39.86
N ALA A 119 21.47 -39.38 40.34
CA ALA A 119 21.05 -39.52 41.72
C ALA A 119 22.28 -39.45 42.64
N ALA A 120 22.35 -38.42 43.47
CA ALA A 120 23.28 -38.33 44.59
C ALA A 120 22.64 -38.99 45.83
N GLN A 121 23.42 -39.85 46.48
CA GLN A 121 23.13 -40.61 47.70
C GLN A 121 22.97 -39.71 48.92
#